data_AF-A0A8T5H332-F1
#
_entry.id   AF-A0A8T5H332-F1
#
_cell.length_a   1.000
_cell.length_b   1.000
_cell.length_c   1.000
_cell.angle_alpha   90.00
_cell.angle_beta   90.00
_cell.angle_gamma   90.00
#
_symmetry.space_group_name_H-M   'P 1'
#
loop_
_entity.id
_entity.type
_entity.pdbx_description
1 polymer ?
#
loop_
_entity_poly.entity_id
_entity_poly.type
_entity_poly.pdbx_seq_one_letter_code
_entity_poly.pdbx_strand_id
1 'polypeptide(L)'
;KEIVVPTTIIECPPMYVAGVSFYKKTLLGLNKSISILAEKLPKEMAKKVQLPKKTIKKIEEVKEFDDLRLLVASNPKSTGVGTKKPKLLEIALGGSNEDKLTYAKENLGKEVKISDVFESGKQVDVHAKTKGKGFQGTVKRYGVPIKLHKGEKTKRGIGNLGAWTPKRVDFRVPQPGKMGYHLRTEYNKHIIKIGNDGKEVTPKSGIQKYGVVTNDYLLLKGSVAGARKMPVLLTEAIRANKKFTKEAPEVASIHL
;
A
#
# COMPACT_ATOMS: atom_id res chain seq x y z
N LYS A 1 -20.08 -26.07 2.08
CA LYS A 1 -19.63 -26.13 3.50
C LYS A 1 -19.24 -24.73 3.92
N GLU A 2 -19.86 -24.19 4.97
CA GLU A 2 -19.53 -22.86 5.47
C GLU A 2 -18.17 -22.87 6.19
N ILE A 3 -17.39 -21.80 5.99
CA ILE A 3 -16.06 -21.65 6.59
C ILE A 3 -15.96 -20.23 7.15
N VAL A 4 -15.49 -20.11 8.38
CA VAL A 4 -15.19 -18.81 9.00
C VAL A 4 -13.77 -18.41 8.65
N VAL A 5 -13.61 -17.21 8.08
CA VAL A 5 -12.31 -16.70 7.63
C VAL A 5 -12.06 -15.32 8.25
N PRO A 6 -10.91 -15.09 8.91
CA PRO A 6 -10.58 -13.76 9.38
C PRO A 6 -10.30 -12.84 8.18
N THR A 7 -10.85 -11.64 8.18
CA THR A 7 -10.68 -10.64 7.12
C THR A 7 -10.21 -9.30 7.68
N THR A 8 -9.39 -8.59 6.92
CA THR A 8 -9.05 -7.19 7.19
C THR A 8 -9.90 -6.29 6.31
N ILE A 9 -10.58 -5.33 6.94
CA ILE A 9 -11.33 -4.27 6.26
C ILE A 9 -10.36 -3.14 5.89
N ILE A 10 -10.33 -2.77 4.62
CA ILE A 10 -9.60 -1.61 4.12
C ILE A 10 -10.61 -0.64 3.52
N GLU A 11 -10.68 0.58 4.07
CA GLU A 11 -11.44 1.68 3.45
C GLU A 11 -10.64 2.23 2.27
N CYS A 12 -11.32 2.33 1.12
CA CYS A 12 -10.78 2.76 -0.16
C CYS A 12 -11.53 4.02 -0.61
N PRO A 13 -11.17 5.21 -0.13
CA PRO A 13 -11.75 6.45 -0.64
C PRO A 13 -11.39 6.63 -2.13
N PRO A 14 -12.25 7.25 -2.94
CA PRO A 14 -11.95 7.51 -4.34
C PRO A 14 -10.66 8.34 -4.46
N MET A 15 -9.86 8.01 -5.47
CA MET A 15 -8.59 8.68 -5.73
C MET A 15 -8.71 9.59 -6.95
N TYR A 16 -8.07 10.75 -6.93
CA TYR A 16 -8.10 11.70 -8.05
C TYR A 16 -6.88 11.52 -8.95
N VAL A 17 -7.08 11.50 -10.26
CA VAL A 17 -5.99 11.56 -11.24
C VAL A 17 -5.50 13.00 -11.32
N ALA A 18 -4.43 13.30 -10.58
CA ALA A 18 -3.88 14.65 -10.45
C ALA A 18 -2.97 15.05 -11.62
N GLY A 19 -2.48 14.09 -12.39
CA GLY A 19 -1.62 14.35 -13.52
C GLY A 19 -1.16 13.09 -14.24
N VAL A 20 -0.29 13.28 -15.21
CA VAL A 20 0.34 12.24 -16.02
C VAL A 20 1.85 12.47 -16.01
N SER A 21 2.61 11.41 -15.78
CA SER A 21 4.07 11.38 -15.82
C SER A 21 4.53 10.55 -17.02
N PHE A 22 5.28 11.18 -17.92
CA PHE A 22 5.91 10.53 -19.06
C PHE A 22 7.32 10.07 -18.70
N TYR A 23 7.70 8.91 -19.22
CA TYR A 23 9.01 8.31 -19.02
C TYR A 23 9.67 8.05 -20.35
N LYS A 24 11.00 8.26 -20.39
CA LYS A 24 11.87 7.85 -21.48
C LYS A 24 12.86 6.81 -20.98
N LYS A 25 13.09 5.77 -21.77
CA LYS A 25 14.06 4.73 -21.52
C LYS A 25 15.42 5.23 -21.98
N THR A 26 16.32 5.37 -21.01
CA THR A 26 17.72 5.70 -21.25
C THR A 26 18.58 4.45 -21.02
N LEU A 27 19.86 4.52 -21.34
CA LEU A 27 20.82 3.43 -21.07
C LEU A 27 20.85 3.02 -19.58
N LEU A 28 20.56 3.96 -18.67
CA LEU A 28 20.55 3.74 -17.21
C LEU A 28 19.18 3.31 -16.66
N GLY A 29 18.15 3.22 -17.52
CA GLY A 29 16.79 2.86 -17.14
C GLY A 29 15.75 3.91 -17.48
N LEU A 30 14.57 3.78 -16.87
CA LEU A 30 13.41 4.65 -17.10
C LEU A 30 13.54 5.94 -16.30
N ASN A 31 13.71 7.05 -17.00
CA ASN A 31 13.78 8.39 -16.42
C ASN A 31 12.50 9.16 -16.71
N LYS A 32 12.01 9.88 -15.69
CA LYS A 32 10.84 10.76 -15.82
C LYS A 32 11.23 11.97 -16.67
N SER A 33 10.57 12.14 -17.81
CA SER A 33 10.86 13.24 -18.75
C SER A 33 10.03 14.47 -18.42
N ILE A 34 8.71 14.33 -18.42
CA ILE A 34 7.75 15.43 -18.25
C ILE A 34 6.62 14.96 -17.35
N SER A 35 6.15 15.84 -16.46
CA SER A 35 4.89 15.65 -15.75
C SER A 35 3.91 16.75 -16.10
N ILE A 36 2.71 16.36 -16.53
CA ILE A 36 1.60 17.24 -16.84
C ILE A 36 0.57 17.10 -15.72
N LEU A 37 0.10 18.23 -15.19
CA LEU A 37 -0.89 18.24 -14.12
C LEU A 37 -2.27 18.55 -14.68
N ALA A 38 -3.30 18.05 -14.00
CA ALA A 38 -4.68 18.41 -14.31
C ALA A 38 -4.92 19.89 -13.99
N GLU A 39 -5.60 20.60 -14.89
CA GLU A 39 -5.97 22.01 -14.70
C GLU A 39 -7.01 22.16 -13.59
N LYS A 40 -7.93 21.19 -13.49
CA LYS A 40 -9.01 21.17 -12.51
C LYS A 40 -8.67 20.17 -11.40
N LEU A 41 -7.96 20.65 -10.39
CA LEU A 41 -7.72 19.93 -9.15
C LEU A 41 -8.59 20.49 -8.03
N PRO A 42 -9.12 19.65 -7.11
CA PRO A 42 -9.81 20.16 -5.93
C PRO A 42 -8.93 21.14 -5.16
N LYS A 43 -9.45 22.35 -4.86
CA LYS A 43 -8.71 23.45 -4.22
C LYS A 43 -7.98 23.01 -2.94
N GLU A 44 -8.55 22.07 -2.19
CA GLU A 44 -7.97 21.55 -0.95
C GLU A 44 -6.76 20.64 -1.16
N MET A 45 -6.70 19.95 -2.29
CA MET A 45 -5.57 19.11 -2.69
C MET A 45 -4.43 19.99 -3.22
N ALA A 46 -4.75 20.95 -4.08
CA ALA A 46 -3.78 21.90 -4.64
C ALA A 46 -3.03 22.70 -3.56
N LYS A 47 -3.68 23.02 -2.43
CA LYS A 47 -3.04 23.71 -1.29
C LYS A 47 -2.02 22.86 -0.54
N LYS A 48 -2.16 21.54 -0.55
CA LYS A 48 -1.37 20.62 0.29
C LYS A 48 -0.32 19.85 -0.48
N VAL A 49 -0.39 19.89 -1.80
CA VAL A 49 0.63 19.37 -2.70
C VAL A 49 1.46 20.54 -3.20
N GLN A 50 2.79 20.46 -3.05
CA GLN A 50 3.71 21.40 -3.69
C GLN A 50 3.73 21.09 -5.20
N LEU A 51 2.78 21.65 -5.95
CA LEU A 51 2.75 21.53 -7.40
C LEU A 51 3.61 22.63 -8.02
N PRO A 52 4.39 22.34 -9.07
CA PRO A 52 5.07 23.38 -9.84
C PRO A 52 4.06 24.41 -10.35
N LYS A 53 4.36 25.70 -10.17
CA LYS A 53 3.44 26.83 -10.46
C LYS A 53 3.09 27.01 -11.94
N LYS A 54 3.75 26.31 -12.87
CA LYS A 54 3.49 26.37 -14.31
C LYS A 54 3.23 24.97 -14.85
N THR A 55 2.06 24.76 -15.45
CA THR A 55 1.75 23.61 -16.30
C THR A 55 2.37 23.92 -17.67
N ILE A 56 3.50 23.29 -17.98
CA ILE A 56 4.35 23.76 -19.10
C ILE A 56 3.84 23.29 -20.47
N LYS A 57 3.05 22.20 -20.56
CA LYS A 57 2.65 21.56 -21.83
C LYS A 57 1.31 20.84 -21.74
N LYS A 58 0.56 20.78 -22.85
CA LYS A 58 -0.61 19.89 -23.02
C LYS A 58 -0.15 18.45 -23.34
N ILE A 59 -1.00 17.46 -23.05
CA ILE A 59 -0.69 16.03 -23.30
C ILE A 59 -0.36 15.78 -24.78
N GLU A 60 -1.01 16.49 -25.69
CA GLU A 60 -0.85 16.33 -27.15
C GLU A 60 0.51 16.76 -27.69
N GLU A 61 1.25 17.58 -26.93
CA GLU A 61 2.57 18.06 -27.35
C GLU A 61 3.68 17.02 -27.10
N VAL A 62 3.39 15.96 -26.32
CA VAL A 62 4.36 14.92 -25.99
C VAL A 62 4.22 13.75 -26.95
N LYS A 63 4.98 13.80 -28.05
CA LYS A 63 4.99 12.74 -29.07
C LYS A 63 5.95 11.59 -28.76
N GLU A 64 7.01 11.84 -28.01
CA GLU A 64 8.05 10.84 -27.71
C GLU A 64 8.04 10.45 -26.23
N PHE A 65 7.60 9.23 -25.93
CA PHE A 65 7.71 8.61 -24.63
C PHE A 65 7.73 7.08 -24.76
N ASP A 66 8.36 6.41 -23.79
CA ASP A 66 8.44 4.95 -23.73
C ASP A 66 7.41 4.37 -22.77
N ASP A 67 7.12 5.07 -21.67
CA ASP A 67 6.10 4.65 -20.69
C ASP A 67 5.34 5.86 -20.14
N LEU A 68 4.11 5.60 -19.68
CA LEU A 68 3.18 6.60 -19.18
C LEU A 68 2.57 6.11 -17.86
N ARG A 69 2.60 6.98 -16.85
CA ARG A 69 2.05 6.70 -15.52
C ARG A 69 1.10 7.80 -15.09
N LEU A 70 0.04 7.44 -14.39
CA LEU A 70 -0.88 8.39 -13.78
C LEU A 70 -0.35 8.83 -12.43
N LEU A 71 -0.26 10.14 -12.21
CA LEU A 71 -0.05 10.70 -10.88
C LEU A 71 -1.40 10.79 -10.18
N VAL A 72 -1.60 9.95 -9.16
CA VAL A 72 -2.88 9.81 -8.46
C VAL A 72 -2.74 10.29 -7.01
N ALA A 73 -3.77 10.97 -6.52
CA ALA A 73 -3.85 11.54 -5.19
C ALA A 73 -5.01 10.94 -4.40
N SER A 74 -4.71 10.40 -3.21
CA SER A 74 -5.74 9.94 -2.27
C SER A 74 -6.52 11.08 -1.64
N ASN A 75 -7.78 10.84 -1.27
CA ASN A 75 -8.64 11.79 -0.57
C ASN A 75 -8.85 11.42 0.92
N PRO A 76 -7.89 11.69 1.83
CA PRO A 76 -8.01 11.25 3.21
C PRO A 76 -9.05 12.04 4.04
N LYS A 77 -9.54 13.19 3.54
CA LYS A 77 -10.57 13.98 4.23
C LYS A 77 -11.91 13.25 4.28
N SER A 78 -12.21 12.45 3.25
CA SER A 78 -13.40 11.59 3.19
C SER A 78 -13.38 10.44 4.21
N THR A 79 -12.25 10.21 4.89
CA THR A 79 -12.06 9.08 5.83
C THR A 79 -12.04 9.56 7.28
N GLY A 80 -12.35 8.65 8.21
CA GLY A 80 -12.25 8.89 9.67
C GLY A 80 -10.81 8.93 10.24
N VAL A 81 -9.79 8.98 9.39
CA VAL A 81 -8.38 8.92 9.81
C VAL A 81 -7.89 10.24 10.44
N GLY A 82 -8.49 11.37 10.07
CA GLY A 82 -8.15 12.70 10.60
C GLY A 82 -6.97 13.39 9.89
N THR A 83 -6.26 12.69 9.00
CA THR A 83 -5.20 13.30 8.18
C THR A 83 -5.79 14.08 7.03
N LYS A 84 -5.34 15.33 6.85
CA LYS A 84 -5.82 16.21 5.77
C LYS A 84 -4.92 16.21 4.54
N LYS A 85 -3.68 15.69 4.63
CA LYS A 85 -2.67 15.74 3.57
C LYS A 85 -2.82 14.51 2.64
N PRO A 86 -3.09 14.72 1.33
CA PRO A 86 -3.20 13.63 0.37
C PRO A 86 -1.85 12.93 0.20
N LYS A 87 -1.88 11.62 -0.05
CA LYS A 87 -0.72 10.85 -0.48
C LYS A 87 -0.76 10.73 -2.00
N LEU A 88 0.36 11.07 -2.62
CA LEU A 88 0.57 10.97 -4.06
C LEU A 88 1.30 9.68 -4.37
N LEU A 89 0.90 9.05 -5.45
CA LEU A 89 1.53 7.86 -5.99
C LEU A 89 1.44 7.92 -7.52
N GLU A 90 2.45 7.37 -8.20
CA GLU A 90 2.36 7.13 -9.63
C GLU A 90 1.90 5.68 -9.87
N ILE A 91 0.84 5.52 -10.65
CA ILE A 91 0.30 4.23 -11.06
C ILE A 91 0.67 4.00 -12.52
N ALA A 92 1.34 2.89 -12.82
CA ALA A 92 1.61 2.51 -14.18
C ALA A 92 0.34 2.00 -14.85
N LEU A 93 0.12 2.40 -16.10
CA LEU A 93 -0.97 1.86 -16.92
C LEU A 93 -0.48 0.66 -17.72
N GLY A 94 -1.35 -0.34 -17.89
CA GLY A 94 -1.16 -1.43 -18.85
C GLY A 94 -1.57 -1.02 -20.28
N GLY A 95 -1.42 -1.94 -21.24
CA GLY A 95 -1.84 -1.72 -22.63
C GLY A 95 -0.78 -1.06 -23.52
N SER A 96 -1.18 -0.73 -24.76
CA SER A 96 -0.32 -0.03 -25.72
C SER A 96 -0.14 1.45 -25.33
N ASN A 97 0.89 2.12 -25.86
CA ASN A 97 1.14 3.52 -25.54
C ASN A 97 0.00 4.46 -25.99
N GLU A 98 -0.74 4.09 -27.04
CA GLU A 98 -1.91 4.82 -27.52
C GLU A 98 -3.10 4.67 -26.57
N ASP A 99 -3.36 3.45 -26.08
CA ASP A 99 -4.41 3.17 -25.10
C ASP A 99 -4.15 3.94 -23.79
N LYS A 100 -2.90 3.91 -23.33
CA LYS A 100 -2.47 4.65 -22.12
C LYS A 100 -2.75 6.14 -22.25
N LEU A 101 -2.46 6.72 -23.42
CA LEU A 101 -2.63 8.15 -23.66
C LEU A 101 -4.11 8.53 -23.74
N THR A 102 -4.93 7.69 -24.37
CA THR A 102 -6.39 7.86 -24.44
C THR A 102 -7.01 7.79 -23.05
N TYR A 103 -6.70 6.73 -22.28
CA TYR A 103 -7.19 6.57 -20.91
C TYR A 103 -6.75 7.73 -20.00
N ALA A 104 -5.50 8.17 -20.15
CA ALA A 104 -4.97 9.28 -19.36
C ALA A 104 -5.66 10.61 -19.67
N LYS A 105 -6.02 10.87 -20.94
CA LYS A 105 -6.79 12.07 -21.32
C LYS A 105 -8.20 12.04 -20.74
N GLU A 106 -8.89 10.91 -20.86
CA GLU A 106 -10.27 10.78 -20.42
C GLU A 106 -10.43 10.88 -18.90
N ASN A 107 -9.46 10.35 -18.14
CA ASN A 107 -9.54 10.29 -16.68
C ASN A 107 -8.79 11.41 -15.96
N LEU A 108 -8.13 12.31 -16.69
CA LEU A 108 -7.42 13.44 -16.09
C LEU A 108 -8.37 14.34 -15.29
N GLY A 109 -8.06 14.57 -14.01
CA GLY A 109 -8.90 15.38 -13.11
C GLY A 109 -10.17 14.68 -12.62
N LYS A 110 -10.42 13.42 -13.02
CA LYS A 110 -11.55 12.61 -12.53
C LYS A 110 -11.16 11.75 -11.33
N GLU A 111 -12.18 11.22 -10.67
CA GLU A 111 -12.06 10.23 -9.60
C GLU A 111 -11.99 8.81 -10.18
N VAL A 112 -11.17 7.97 -9.56
CA VAL A 112 -11.04 6.54 -9.84
C VAL A 112 -11.46 5.79 -8.58
N LYS A 113 -12.42 4.88 -8.72
CA LYS A 113 -12.90 4.03 -7.63
C LYS A 113 -12.14 2.71 -7.58
N ILE A 114 -12.24 2.02 -6.45
CA ILE A 114 -11.59 0.72 -6.28
C ILE A 114 -12.22 -0.36 -7.17
N SER A 115 -13.53 -0.26 -7.42
CA SER A 115 -14.30 -1.15 -8.29
C SER A 115 -13.80 -1.19 -9.73
N ASP A 116 -13.21 -0.08 -10.19
CA ASP A 116 -12.77 0.08 -11.58
C ASP A 116 -11.37 -0.52 -11.78
N VAL A 117 -10.65 -0.82 -10.70
CA VAL A 117 -9.25 -1.29 -10.70
C VAL A 117 -9.16 -2.77 -10.33
N PHE A 118 -9.93 -3.21 -9.34
CA PHE A 118 -9.89 -4.59 -8.87
C PHE A 118 -11.25 -5.25 -8.92
N GLU A 119 -11.24 -6.56 -9.07
CA GLU A 119 -12.43 -7.39 -9.04
C GLU A 119 -12.40 -8.31 -7.81
N SER A 120 -13.58 -8.64 -7.29
CA SER A 120 -13.71 -9.64 -6.23
C SER A 120 -13.24 -11.02 -6.74
N GLY A 121 -12.61 -11.82 -5.89
CA GLY A 121 -12.03 -13.11 -6.29
C GLY A 121 -10.57 -13.03 -6.78
N LYS A 122 -10.08 -11.85 -7.20
CA LYS A 122 -8.69 -11.69 -7.62
C LYS A 122 -7.71 -11.70 -6.43
N GLN A 123 -6.46 -12.03 -6.75
CA GLN A 123 -5.33 -11.91 -5.81
C GLN A 123 -4.65 -10.56 -5.99
N VAL A 124 -4.26 -9.96 -4.86
CA VAL A 124 -3.50 -8.72 -4.81
C VAL A 124 -2.28 -8.85 -3.91
N ASP A 125 -1.27 -8.04 -4.22
CA ASP A 125 -0.10 -7.88 -3.37
C ASP A 125 -0.25 -6.61 -2.54
N VAL A 126 0.07 -6.73 -1.26
CA VAL A 126 -0.17 -5.68 -0.27
C VAL A 126 1.14 -5.13 0.23
N HIS A 127 1.44 -3.87 -0.12
CA HIS A 127 2.64 -3.16 0.30
C HIS A 127 2.31 -2.23 1.47
N ALA A 128 2.89 -2.51 2.62
CA ALA A 128 2.62 -1.73 3.83
C ALA A 128 3.84 -1.61 4.74
N LYS A 129 3.82 -0.57 5.57
CA LYS A 129 4.78 -0.46 6.67
C LYS A 129 4.26 -1.25 7.86
N THR A 130 5.07 -2.18 8.34
CA THR A 130 4.77 -2.97 9.54
C THR A 130 4.59 -2.10 10.78
N LYS A 131 3.81 -2.57 11.77
CA LYS A 131 3.63 -1.87 13.04
C LYS A 131 4.98 -1.65 13.74
N GLY A 132 5.30 -0.39 14.05
CA GLY A 132 6.52 -0.02 14.76
C GLY A 132 6.51 -0.51 16.21
N LYS A 133 7.64 -1.05 16.67
CA LYS A 133 7.85 -1.54 18.04
C LYS A 133 9.06 -0.86 18.73
N GLY A 134 9.64 0.17 18.12
CA GLY A 134 10.78 0.90 18.67
C GLY A 134 12.08 0.10 18.68
N PHE A 135 12.98 0.43 19.60
CA PHE A 135 14.20 -0.34 19.85
C PHE A 135 13.86 -1.61 20.63
N GLN A 136 14.32 -2.76 20.16
CA GLN A 136 14.05 -4.07 20.76
C GLN A 136 15.34 -4.85 20.93
N GLY A 137 15.42 -5.60 22.04
CA GLY A 137 16.53 -6.53 22.32
C GLY A 137 16.60 -7.68 21.31
N THR A 138 17.76 -8.35 21.22
CA THR A 138 18.01 -9.46 20.28
C THR A 138 16.98 -10.59 20.38
N VAL A 139 16.58 -10.95 21.59
CA VAL A 139 15.55 -11.98 21.84
C VAL A 139 14.24 -11.62 21.14
N LYS A 140 13.72 -10.39 21.30
CA LYS A 140 12.43 -10.02 20.72
C LYS A 140 12.53 -9.72 19.22
N ARG A 141 13.66 -9.17 18.77
CA ARG A 141 13.88 -8.74 17.39
C ARG A 141 14.19 -9.92 16.45
N TYR A 142 15.02 -10.86 16.90
CA TYR A 142 15.52 -11.97 16.08
C TYR A 142 15.09 -13.36 16.59
N GLY A 143 14.40 -13.45 17.73
CA GLY A 143 13.94 -14.75 18.26
C GLY A 143 15.04 -15.60 18.89
N VAL A 144 16.18 -14.99 19.27
CA VAL A 144 17.27 -15.69 19.95
C VAL A 144 16.78 -16.26 21.29
N PRO A 145 17.15 -17.49 21.66
CA PRO A 145 16.79 -18.05 22.96
C PRO A 145 17.34 -17.20 24.12
N ILE A 146 16.62 -17.22 25.23
CA ILE A 146 17.03 -16.56 26.47
C ILE A 146 18.12 -17.41 27.14
N LYS A 147 19.13 -16.78 27.73
CA LYS A 147 20.15 -17.51 28.51
C LYS A 147 19.55 -18.10 29.78
N LEU A 148 20.31 -19.00 30.39
CA LEU A 148 19.97 -19.61 31.69
C LEU A 148 19.65 -18.55 32.75
N HIS A 149 18.81 -18.93 33.71
CA HIS A 149 18.37 -18.04 34.80
C HIS A 149 19.54 -17.42 35.56
N LYS A 150 20.61 -18.20 35.79
CA LYS A 150 21.82 -17.79 36.52
C LYS A 150 22.94 -17.28 35.59
N GLY A 151 22.61 -16.87 34.36
CA GLY A 151 23.60 -16.27 33.45
C GLY A 151 24.08 -14.91 33.94
N GLU A 152 25.39 -14.70 33.96
CA GLU A 152 25.99 -13.45 34.42
C GLU A 152 25.73 -12.29 33.44
N LYS A 153 25.53 -11.07 33.97
CA LYS A 153 25.33 -9.77 33.28
C LYS A 153 24.09 -9.65 32.41
N THR A 154 23.80 -10.62 31.53
CA THR A 154 22.72 -10.52 30.55
C THR A 154 21.96 -11.84 30.39
N LYS A 155 20.65 -11.81 30.69
CA LYS A 155 19.76 -12.95 30.43
C LYS A 155 19.14 -12.92 29.03
N ARG A 156 18.76 -11.73 28.55
CA ARG A 156 18.09 -11.51 27.26
C ARG A 156 19.06 -10.97 26.21
N GLY A 157 20.09 -11.75 25.92
CA GLY A 157 21.16 -11.39 24.99
C GLY A 157 21.80 -12.61 24.36
N ILE A 158 22.65 -12.39 23.36
CA ILE A 158 23.40 -13.47 22.71
C ILE A 158 24.54 -13.92 23.62
N GLY A 159 24.86 -15.22 23.58
CA GLY A 159 26.00 -15.82 24.28
C GLY A 159 27.33 -15.36 23.68
N ASN A 160 27.56 -15.73 22.42
CA ASN A 160 28.79 -15.44 21.68
C ASN A 160 28.51 -14.52 20.48
N LEU A 161 29.31 -13.47 20.30
CA LEU A 161 29.22 -12.53 19.18
C LEU A 161 30.04 -12.95 17.96
N GLY A 162 30.93 -13.93 18.07
CA GLY A 162 31.74 -14.42 16.94
C GLY A 162 32.98 -15.20 17.38
N ALA A 163 33.69 -15.77 16.41
CA ALA A 163 35.02 -16.34 16.64
C ALA A 163 36.06 -15.22 16.85
N TRP A 164 37.27 -15.58 17.33
CA TRP A 164 38.38 -14.62 17.49
C TRP A 164 38.78 -13.98 16.16
N THR A 165 38.94 -14.80 15.12
CA THR A 165 39.27 -14.38 13.76
C THR A 165 38.05 -14.66 12.88
N PRO A 166 37.45 -13.66 12.21
CA PRO A 166 37.92 -12.28 11.99
C PRO A 166 37.74 -11.37 13.21
N LYS A 167 38.63 -10.38 13.38
CA LYS A 167 38.63 -9.39 14.48
C LYS A 167 37.53 -8.31 14.34
N ARG A 168 36.31 -8.72 13.99
CA ARG A 168 35.12 -7.85 13.86
C ARG A 168 33.85 -8.65 14.09
N VAL A 169 32.82 -7.99 14.61
CA VAL A 169 31.47 -8.59 14.66
C VAL A 169 30.90 -8.63 13.25
N ASP A 170 30.39 -9.78 12.84
CA ASP A 170 29.76 -9.93 11.53
C ASP A 170 28.37 -9.29 11.52
N PHE A 171 27.99 -8.67 10.40
CA PHE A 171 26.67 -8.03 10.24
C PHE A 171 25.51 -9.03 10.35
N ARG A 172 25.78 -10.33 10.14
CA ARG A 172 24.84 -11.44 10.29
C ARG A 172 24.51 -11.75 11.75
N VAL A 173 25.35 -11.33 12.69
CA VAL A 173 25.13 -11.57 14.12
C VAL A 173 23.90 -10.78 14.56
N PRO A 174 22.91 -11.41 15.22
CA PRO A 174 21.71 -10.69 15.62
C PRO A 174 22.05 -9.59 16.63
N GLN A 175 21.67 -8.35 16.38
CA GLN A 175 21.95 -7.22 17.27
C GLN A 175 20.66 -6.56 17.74
N PRO A 176 20.62 -5.96 18.95
CA PRO A 176 19.44 -5.20 19.36
C PRO A 176 19.29 -3.98 18.44
N GLY A 177 18.07 -3.48 18.27
CA GLY A 177 17.84 -2.37 17.37
C GLY A 177 16.38 -2.17 17.00
N LYS A 178 16.16 -1.33 15.97
CA LYS A 178 14.82 -1.01 15.49
C LYS A 178 14.07 -2.27 15.04
N MET A 179 12.86 -2.45 15.56
CA MET A 179 11.92 -3.49 15.15
C MET A 179 10.62 -2.88 14.64
N GLY A 180 10.20 -3.32 13.45
CA GLY A 180 8.99 -2.83 12.80
C GLY A 180 9.19 -1.48 12.12
N TYR A 181 8.10 -0.97 11.53
CA TYR A 181 8.15 0.20 10.64
C TYR A 181 9.03 -0.02 9.41
N HIS A 182 9.18 -1.29 9.00
CA HIS A 182 9.83 -1.69 7.75
C HIS A 182 8.75 -1.86 6.67
N LEU A 183 9.08 -1.46 5.44
CA LEU A 183 8.26 -1.74 4.26
C LEU A 183 8.30 -3.25 3.97
N ARG A 184 7.13 -3.88 3.86
CA ARG A 184 6.97 -5.28 3.51
C ARG A 184 5.85 -5.43 2.51
N THR A 185 6.00 -6.44 1.66
CA THR A 185 5.00 -6.85 0.67
C THR A 185 4.47 -8.20 1.10
N GLU A 186 3.16 -8.30 1.27
CA GLU A 186 2.47 -9.57 1.47
C GLU A 186 1.81 -9.97 0.16
N TYR A 187 2.28 -11.08 -0.42
CA TYR A 187 1.84 -11.54 -1.72
C TYR A 187 0.53 -12.34 -1.65
N ASN A 188 -0.20 -12.37 -2.75
CA ASN A 188 -1.32 -13.29 -2.99
C ASN A 188 -2.45 -13.20 -1.94
N LYS A 189 -2.79 -11.99 -1.51
CA LYS A 189 -3.97 -11.75 -0.66
C LYS A 189 -5.23 -11.84 -1.51
N HIS A 190 -6.19 -12.62 -1.06
CA HIS A 190 -7.44 -12.82 -1.76
C HIS A 190 -8.43 -11.71 -1.41
N ILE A 191 -8.97 -11.04 -2.42
CA ILE A 191 -10.11 -10.15 -2.29
C ILE A 191 -11.38 -10.98 -2.12
N ILE A 192 -11.97 -10.91 -0.93
CA ILE A 192 -13.21 -11.61 -0.60
C ILE A 192 -14.42 -10.84 -1.14
N LYS A 193 -14.47 -9.53 -0.91
CA LYS A 193 -15.57 -8.67 -1.32
C LYS A 193 -15.08 -7.24 -1.51
N ILE A 194 -15.58 -6.59 -2.56
CA ILE A 194 -15.56 -5.13 -2.72
C ILE A 194 -16.99 -4.65 -2.45
N GLY A 195 -17.15 -3.69 -1.56
CA GLY A 195 -18.46 -3.11 -1.24
C GLY A 195 -18.46 -1.60 -1.29
N ASN A 196 -19.61 -1.01 -1.59
CA ASN A 196 -19.77 0.44 -1.77
C ASN A 196 -20.28 1.13 -0.50
N ASP A 197 -20.96 0.41 0.40
CA ASP A 197 -21.50 0.97 1.65
C ASP A 197 -20.72 0.44 2.87
N GLY A 198 -19.91 1.31 3.47
CA GLY A 198 -19.13 1.00 4.67
C GLY A 198 -19.96 0.66 5.92
N LYS A 199 -21.28 0.95 5.93
CA LYS A 199 -22.17 0.53 7.03
C LYS A 199 -22.28 -0.98 7.14
N GLU A 200 -22.13 -1.73 6.05
CA GLU A 200 -22.18 -3.20 6.04
C GLU A 200 -21.06 -3.83 6.89
N VAL A 201 -19.92 -3.14 7.01
CA VAL A 201 -18.71 -3.63 7.70
C VAL A 201 -18.43 -2.91 9.01
N THR A 202 -19.29 -1.96 9.40
CA THR A 202 -19.09 -1.15 10.59
C THR A 202 -20.05 -1.61 11.71
N PRO A 203 -19.53 -2.08 12.87
CA PRO A 203 -20.37 -2.37 14.04
C PRO A 203 -21.06 -1.11 14.56
N LYS A 204 -22.17 -1.24 15.30
CA LYS A 204 -22.90 -0.07 15.87
C LYS A 204 -22.01 0.86 16.70
N SER A 205 -21.02 0.32 17.39
CA SER A 205 -20.04 1.09 18.19
C SER A 205 -18.92 1.74 17.35
N GLY A 206 -18.87 1.48 16.04
CA GLY A 206 -17.73 1.76 15.19
C GLY A 206 -16.57 0.79 15.39
N ILE A 207 -15.62 0.80 14.45
CA ILE A 207 -14.41 -0.03 14.52
C ILE A 207 -13.44 0.59 15.53
N GLN A 208 -13.02 -0.22 16.50
CA GLN A 208 -12.14 0.21 17.59
C GLN A 208 -10.87 0.91 17.05
N LYS A 209 -10.58 2.13 17.53
CA LYS A 209 -9.42 2.96 17.10
C LYS A 209 -9.38 3.27 15.59
N TYR A 210 -10.48 3.10 14.87
CA TYR A 210 -10.62 3.52 13.47
C TYR A 210 -11.76 4.54 13.35
N GLY A 211 -12.98 4.13 13.69
CA GLY A 211 -14.22 4.89 13.49
C GLY A 211 -15.19 4.13 12.60
N VAL A 212 -16.05 4.86 11.91
CA VAL A 212 -17.02 4.35 10.92
C VAL A 212 -16.36 4.32 9.54
N VAL A 213 -16.58 3.27 8.77
CA VAL A 213 -16.22 3.21 7.35
C VAL A 213 -17.34 3.87 6.55
N THR A 214 -17.03 4.88 5.75
CA THR A 214 -18.04 5.65 5.00
C THR A 214 -17.92 5.50 3.49
N ASN A 215 -16.72 5.17 3.00
CA ASN A 215 -16.44 5.01 1.58
C ASN A 215 -16.49 3.54 1.16
N ASP A 216 -16.22 3.29 -0.12
CA ASP A 216 -15.99 1.95 -0.65
C ASP A 216 -14.95 1.21 0.20
N TYR A 217 -15.11 -0.10 0.34
CA TYR A 217 -14.25 -0.93 1.17
C TYR A 217 -13.85 -2.22 0.46
N LEU A 218 -12.73 -2.76 0.93
CA LEU A 218 -12.18 -4.03 0.49
C LEU A 218 -12.07 -4.98 1.69
N LEU A 219 -12.61 -6.18 1.54
CA LEU A 219 -12.34 -7.30 2.46
C LEU A 219 -11.20 -8.15 1.92
N LEU A 220 -10.05 -8.08 2.58
CA LEU A 220 -8.93 -8.95 2.28
C LEU A 220 -8.87 -10.14 3.24
N LYS A 221 -8.60 -11.32 2.71
CA LYS A 221 -8.39 -12.53 3.50
C LYS A 221 -7.16 -12.38 4.41
N GLY A 222 -7.35 -12.65 5.70
CA GLY A 222 -6.32 -12.66 6.71
C GLY A 222 -5.93 -11.27 7.20
N SER A 223 -4.77 -11.18 7.86
CA SER A 223 -4.20 -9.92 8.34
C SER A 223 -3.45 -9.17 7.25
N VAL A 224 -3.29 -7.85 7.43
CA VAL A 224 -2.41 -7.00 6.63
C VAL A 224 -1.39 -6.31 7.54
N ALA A 225 -0.15 -6.18 7.09
CA ALA A 225 0.89 -5.45 7.80
C ALA A 225 0.49 -3.98 8.07
N GLY A 226 0.72 -3.55 9.30
CA GLY A 226 0.55 -2.15 9.71
C GLY A 226 -0.30 -2.00 10.95
N ALA A 227 -0.48 -0.76 11.38
CA ALA A 227 -1.45 -0.41 12.40
C ALA A 227 -2.75 0.07 11.75
N ARG A 228 -3.85 0.10 12.52
CA ARG A 228 -5.10 0.76 12.10
C ARG A 228 -4.79 2.20 11.66
N LYS A 229 -5.51 2.71 10.65
CA LYS A 229 -5.32 4.04 10.02
C LYS A 229 -4.02 4.22 9.21
N MET A 230 -3.15 3.22 9.11
CA MET A 230 -2.01 3.31 8.19
C MET A 230 -2.48 3.16 6.74
N PRO A 231 -1.89 3.92 5.79
CA PRO A 231 -2.09 3.67 4.37
C PRO A 231 -1.46 2.34 4.00
N VAL A 232 -2.11 1.68 3.05
CA VAL A 232 -1.63 0.46 2.41
C VAL A 232 -1.69 0.70 0.91
N LEU A 233 -0.69 0.21 0.18
CA LEU A 233 -0.69 0.21 -1.28
C LEU A 233 -1.02 -1.20 -1.76
N LEU A 234 -1.98 -1.30 -2.67
CA LEU A 234 -2.37 -2.54 -3.31
C LEU A 234 -1.86 -2.53 -4.75
N THR A 235 -1.31 -3.65 -5.19
CA THR A 235 -0.97 -3.89 -6.60
C THR A 235 -1.59 -5.21 -7.03
N GLU A 236 -1.77 -5.38 -8.34
CA GLU A 236 -2.06 -6.70 -8.87
C GLU A 236 -0.99 -7.71 -8.45
N ALA A 237 -1.40 -8.98 -8.29
CA ALA A 237 -0.49 -10.03 -7.86
C ALA A 237 0.58 -10.30 -8.92
N ILE A 238 1.84 -9.99 -8.62
CA ILE A 238 2.98 -10.22 -9.52
C ILE A 238 3.20 -11.73 -9.70
N ARG A 239 2.96 -12.51 -8.64
CA ARG A 239 3.17 -13.97 -8.61
C ARG A 239 1.91 -14.68 -8.14
N ALA A 240 0.83 -14.49 -8.88
CA ALA A 240 -0.46 -15.10 -8.60
C ALA A 240 -0.34 -16.62 -8.43
N ASN A 241 -0.86 -17.12 -7.31
CA ASN A 241 -0.85 -18.55 -7.01
C ASN A 241 -1.93 -19.26 -7.84
N LYS A 242 -1.52 -20.17 -8.73
CA LYS A 242 -2.39 -20.95 -9.61
C LYS A 242 -3.37 -21.87 -8.86
N LYS A 243 -3.07 -22.24 -7.61
CA LYS A 243 -3.91 -23.15 -6.81
C LYS A 243 -5.17 -22.49 -6.23
N PHE A 244 -5.26 -21.17 -6.29
CA PHE A 244 -6.44 -20.46 -5.82
C PHE A 244 -7.54 -20.48 -6.87
N THR A 245 -8.78 -20.58 -6.39
CA THR A 245 -9.98 -20.38 -7.20
C THR A 245 -10.01 -18.94 -7.71
N LYS A 246 -10.32 -18.76 -8.99
CA LYS A 246 -10.50 -17.43 -9.61
C LYS A 246 -11.86 -16.83 -9.29
N GLU A 247 -12.81 -17.67 -8.88
CA GLU A 247 -14.17 -17.26 -8.53
C GLU A 247 -14.20 -16.54 -7.19
N ALA A 248 -15.01 -15.48 -7.13
CA ALA A 248 -15.25 -14.74 -5.90
C ALA A 248 -15.99 -15.64 -4.89
N PRO A 249 -15.51 -15.74 -3.64
CA PRO A 249 -16.21 -16.50 -2.62
C PRO A 249 -17.52 -15.78 -2.25
N GLU A 250 -18.62 -16.52 -2.22
CA GLU A 250 -19.89 -15.99 -1.71
C GLU A 250 -19.80 -15.69 -0.21
N VAL A 251 -20.19 -14.48 0.18
CA VAL A 251 -20.16 -14.04 1.57
C VAL A 251 -21.56 -14.25 2.18
N ALA A 252 -21.71 -15.30 2.98
CA ALA A 252 -22.97 -15.61 3.67
C ALA A 252 -23.30 -14.61 4.78
N SER A 253 -22.32 -14.24 5.61
CA SER A 253 -22.48 -13.22 6.66
C SER A 253 -21.14 -12.59 7.03
N ILE A 254 -21.19 -11.38 7.61
CA ILE A 254 -20.04 -10.67 8.15
C ILE A 254 -20.26 -10.52 9.65
N HIS A 255 -19.35 -11.08 10.45
CA HIS A 255 -19.37 -10.89 11.89
C HIS A 255 -18.76 -9.53 12.24
N LEU A 256 -19.59 -8.64 12.81
CA LEU A 256 -19.23 -7.29 13.23
C LEU A 256 -18.85 -7.22 14.72
#